data_AF-A0A151K414-F1
#
_entry.id   AF-A0A151K414-F1
#
_cell.length_a   1.000
_cell.length_b   1.000
_cell.length_c   1.000
_cell.angle_alpha   90.00
_cell.angle_beta   90.00
_cell.angle_gamma   90.00
#
_symmetry.space_group_name_H-M   'P 1'
#
loop_
_entity.id
_entity.type
_entity.pdbx_description
1 polymer ?
#
loop_
_entity_poly.entity_id
_entity_poly.type
_entity_poly.pdbx_seq_one_letter_code
_entity_poly.pdbx_strand_id
1 'polypeptide(L)'
;LNSKDMTFLPSIKISSDKFNDICEFMIDSGSSVNLIKFNSLNNPAIDTEDNLILRGLAHTPVKTLGSITMEVLKRIVKFYVVPDNVIFQYHGILGTEFLKNCNATIDIERYLLMI
;
A
#
# COMPACT_ATOMS: atom_id res chain seq x y z
N LEU A 1 -19.59 20.11 19.55
CA LEU A 1 -19.51 18.80 18.88
C LEU A 1 -19.76 19.04 17.40
N ASN A 2 -18.72 19.40 16.64
CA ASN A 2 -18.82 19.46 15.18
C ASN A 2 -17.99 18.30 14.64
N SER A 3 -18.67 17.43 13.90
CA SER A 3 -18.12 16.30 13.18
C SER A 3 -16.91 16.76 12.37
N LYS A 4 -15.72 16.28 12.74
CA LYS A 4 -14.57 16.28 11.83
C LYS A 4 -15.04 15.68 10.51
N ASP A 5 -14.93 16.44 9.43
CA ASP A 5 -15.07 15.93 8.08
C ASP A 5 -14.27 14.63 8.00
N MET A 6 -14.96 13.50 7.83
CA MET A 6 -14.30 12.25 7.46
C MET A 6 -13.77 12.47 6.06
N THR A 7 -12.53 12.96 5.96
CA THR A 7 -11.78 12.94 4.71
C THR A 7 -11.61 11.48 4.30
N PHE A 8 -12.45 11.04 3.37
CA PHE A 8 -12.26 9.78 2.66
C PHE A 8 -10.94 9.88 1.90
N LEU A 9 -9.91 9.19 2.40
CA LEU A 9 -8.68 9.03 1.65
C LEU A 9 -8.97 8.06 0.50
N PRO A 10 -8.47 8.32 -0.72
CA PRO A 10 -8.71 7.44 -1.84
C PRO A 10 -8.14 6.05 -1.52
N SER A 11 -8.96 5.02 -1.68
CA SER A 11 -8.57 3.64 -1.45
C SER A 11 -9.10 2.72 -2.55
N ILE A 12 -8.46 1.56 -2.68
CA ILE A 12 -8.90 0.49 -3.58
C ILE A 12 -8.86 -0.85 -2.85
N LYS A 13 -9.89 -1.66 -3.08
CA LYS A 13 -9.95 -3.05 -2.59
C LYS A 13 -9.48 -3.99 -3.69
N ILE A 14 -8.56 -4.87 -3.34
CA ILE A 14 -7.89 -5.77 -4.26
C ILE A 14 -7.95 -7.19 -3.68
N SER A 15 -8.38 -8.14 -4.50
CA SER A 15 -8.25 -9.57 -4.22
C SER A 15 -7.06 -10.17 -4.99
N SER A 16 -6.36 -11.11 -4.36
CA SER A 16 -5.26 -11.89 -4.95
C SER A 16 -5.12 -13.20 -4.17
N ASP A 17 -4.61 -14.25 -4.82
CA ASP A 17 -4.23 -15.51 -4.16
C ASP A 17 -3.07 -15.34 -3.17
N LYS A 18 -2.34 -14.23 -3.27
CA LYS A 18 -1.25 -13.84 -2.37
C LYS A 18 -1.72 -13.17 -1.09
N PHE A 19 -3.00 -12.84 -0.99
CA PHE A 19 -3.57 -12.23 0.21
C PHE A 19 -4.34 -13.24 1.05
N ASN A 20 -4.40 -13.00 2.36
CA ASN A 20 -5.24 -13.79 3.26
C ASN A 20 -6.74 -13.49 3.05
N ASP A 21 -7.08 -12.28 2.61
CA ASP A 21 -8.43 -11.80 2.28
C ASP A 21 -8.33 -10.59 1.32
N ILE A 22 -9.45 -9.96 0.97
CA ILE A 22 -9.51 -8.71 0.22
C ILE A 22 -8.72 -7.63 0.98
N CYS A 23 -7.66 -7.14 0.36
CA CYS A 23 -6.82 -6.09 0.92
C CYS A 23 -7.28 -4.72 0.42
N GLU A 24 -7.54 -3.82 1.37
CA GLU A 24 -7.77 -2.40 1.10
C GLU A 24 -6.47 -1.61 1.17
N PHE A 25 -6.13 -0.92 0.09
CA PHE A 25 -4.94 -0.09 -0.04
C PHE A 25 -5.30 1.38 -0.12
N MET A 26 -4.57 2.21 0.63
CA MET A 26 -4.59 3.66 0.43
C MET A 26 -3.83 4.02 -0.84
N ILE A 27 -4.36 4.95 -1.63
CA ILE A 27 -3.66 5.53 -2.76
C ILE A 27 -2.95 6.79 -2.25
N ASP A 28 -1.61 6.80 -2.32
CA ASP A 28 -0.81 7.88 -1.76
C ASP A 28 0.26 8.36 -2.75
N SER A 29 0.01 9.50 -3.39
CA SER A 29 0.99 10.15 -4.26
C SER A 29 2.20 10.71 -3.52
N GLY A 30 2.14 10.83 -2.19
CA GLY A 30 3.28 11.20 -1.34
C GLY A 30 4.23 10.04 -1.07
N SER A 31 3.80 8.79 -1.29
CA SER A 31 4.65 7.61 -1.16
C SER A 31 5.36 7.29 -2.47
N SER A 32 6.69 7.12 -2.42
CA SER A 32 7.48 6.68 -3.58
C SER A 32 7.38 5.17 -3.83
N VAL A 33 7.02 4.38 -2.81
CA VAL A 33 7.00 2.91 -2.84
C VAL A 33 5.63 2.38 -2.47
N ASN A 34 5.37 1.12 -2.82
CA ASN A 34 4.20 0.39 -2.33
C ASN A 34 4.52 -0.33 -1.03
N LEU A 35 3.58 -0.32 -0.09
CA LEU A 35 3.72 -0.94 1.22
C LEU A 35 2.59 -1.93 1.46
N ILE A 36 2.88 -2.99 2.21
CA ILE A 36 1.88 -3.95 2.67
C ILE A 36 2.25 -4.48 4.05
N LYS A 37 1.23 -4.67 4.91
CA LYS A 37 1.41 -5.30 6.22
C LYS A 37 1.63 -6.80 6.07
N PHE A 38 2.50 -7.34 6.93
CA PHE A 38 2.85 -8.76 6.90
C PHE A 38 1.62 -9.68 7.05
N ASN A 39 0.72 -9.37 7.97
CA ASN A 39 -0.50 -10.17 8.22
C ASN A 39 -1.52 -10.17 7.08
N SER A 40 -1.33 -9.33 6.06
CA SER A 40 -2.20 -9.27 4.90
C SER A 40 -1.81 -10.31 3.84
N LEU A 41 -0.62 -10.88 3.95
CA LEU A 41 -0.04 -11.81 2.98
C LEU A 41 -0.26 -13.28 3.39
N ASN A 42 -0.55 -14.12 2.40
CA ASN A 42 -0.64 -15.58 2.54
C ASN A 42 0.71 -16.23 2.24
N ASN A 43 1.34 -16.79 3.27
CA ASN A 43 2.64 -17.49 3.22
C ASN A 43 3.70 -16.78 2.34
N PRO A 44 4.09 -15.52 2.67
CA PRO A 44 4.93 -14.72 1.79
C PRO A 44 6.39 -15.20 1.77
N ALA A 45 6.94 -15.35 0.57
CA ALA A 45 8.38 -15.44 0.35
C ALA A 45 8.97 -14.03 0.28
N ILE A 46 9.43 -13.52 1.42
CA ILE A 46 10.00 -12.17 1.55
C ILE A 46 11.50 -12.21 1.26
N ASP A 47 11.96 -11.33 0.38
CA ASP A 47 13.38 -11.03 0.23
C ASP A 47 13.82 -10.08 1.35
N THR A 48 14.51 -10.62 2.36
CA THR A 48 14.95 -9.86 3.54
C THR A 48 16.15 -8.96 3.27
N GLU A 49 16.91 -9.20 2.19
CA GLU A 49 18.07 -8.39 1.83
C GLU A 49 17.63 -7.06 1.21
N ASP A 50 16.51 -7.05 0.48
CA ASP A 50 15.90 -5.86 -0.09
C ASP A 50 14.95 -5.19 0.91
N ASN A 51 15.53 -4.43 1.84
CA ASN A 51 14.80 -3.68 2.85
C ASN A 51 15.11 -2.17 2.81
N LEU A 52 14.17 -1.37 3.32
CA LEU A 52 14.26 0.07 3.41
C LEU A 52 14.00 0.56 4.83
N ILE A 53 14.51 1.75 5.13
CA ILE A 53 14.13 2.52 6.32
C ILE A 53 13.18 3.63 5.86
N LEU A 54 11.91 3.49 6.19
CA LEU A 54 10.86 4.44 5.88
C LEU A 54 10.87 5.60 6.88
N ARG A 55 10.72 6.83 6.37
CA ARG A 55 10.59 8.05 7.18
C ARG A 55 9.27 8.73 6.82
N GLY A 56 8.63 9.39 7.78
CA GLY A 56 7.38 10.12 7.56
C GLY A 56 6.10 9.34 7.84
N LEU A 57 6.19 8.02 8.09
CA LEU A 57 5.03 7.19 8.50
C LEU A 57 4.80 7.17 10.01
N ALA A 58 5.86 7.37 10.80
CA ALA A 58 5.81 7.37 12.25
C ALA A 58 6.83 8.37 12.82
N HIS A 59 6.72 8.64 14.12
CA HIS A 59 7.69 9.47 14.86
C HIS A 59 9.11 8.89 14.79
N THR A 60 9.21 7.57 14.67
CA THR A 60 10.46 6.85 14.49
C THR A 60 10.55 6.27 13.09
N PRO A 61 11.75 6.17 12.50
CA PRO A 61 11.94 5.45 11.25
C PRO A 61 11.49 4.00 11.38
N VAL A 62 10.78 3.50 10.36
CA VAL A 62 10.28 2.12 10.31
C VAL A 62 11.14 1.33 9.35
N LYS A 63 11.78 0.27 9.83
CA LYS A 63 12.48 -0.68 8.95
C LYS A 63 11.48 -1.67 8.36
N THR A 64 11.51 -1.88 7.06
CA THR A 64 10.72 -2.92 6.38
C THR A 64 11.30 -4.31 6.69
N LEU A 65 10.45 -5.33 6.66
CA LEU A 65 10.87 -6.74 6.81
C LEU A 65 11.63 -7.25 5.57
N GLY A 66 11.39 -6.62 4.43
CA GLY A 66 11.96 -6.97 3.13
C GLY A 66 11.04 -6.53 2.01
N SER A 67 11.17 -7.14 0.84
CA SER A 67 10.28 -6.90 -0.30
C SER A 67 9.65 -8.19 -0.82
N ILE A 68 8.55 -8.03 -1.55
CA ILE A 68 7.90 -9.08 -2.32
C ILE A 68 7.48 -8.51 -3.66
N THR A 69 7.62 -9.31 -4.70
CA THR A 69 7.09 -9.00 -6.03
C THR A 69 5.99 -9.99 -6.36
N MET A 70 4.82 -9.49 -6.72
CA MET A 70 3.66 -10.34 -7.03
C MET A 70 2.73 -9.69 -8.04
N GLU A 71 1.88 -10.50 -8.65
CA GLU A 71 0.88 -10.02 -9.58
C GLU A 71 -0.35 -9.47 -8.82
N VAL A 72 -0.67 -8.21 -9.09
CA VAL A 72 -1.85 -7.53 -8.60
C VAL A 72 -2.49 -6.79 -9.76
N LEU A 73 -3.79 -6.98 -9.98
CA LEU A 73 -4.53 -6.34 -11.08
C LEU A 73 -3.86 -6.55 -12.45
N LYS A 74 -3.34 -7.78 -12.69
CA LYS A 74 -2.61 -8.16 -13.92
C LYS A 74 -1.30 -7.40 -14.16
N ARG A 75 -0.73 -6.84 -13.09
CA ARG A 75 0.56 -6.13 -13.12
C ARG A 75 1.50 -6.75 -12.11
N ILE A 76 2.77 -6.86 -12.47
CA ILE A 76 3.82 -7.22 -11.52
C ILE A 76 4.13 -5.99 -10.68
N VAL A 77 3.87 -6.07 -9.38
CA VAL A 77 4.02 -4.97 -8.43
C VAL A 77 4.96 -5.39 -7.32
N LYS A 78 5.95 -4.54 -7.04
CA LYS A 78 6.82 -4.67 -5.89
C LYS A 78 6.18 -3.97 -4.68
N PHE A 79 6.16 -4.67 -3.56
CA PHE A 79 5.78 -4.14 -2.26
C PHE A 79 6.93 -4.30 -1.28
N TYR A 80 7.16 -3.29 -0.45
CA TYR A 80 7.93 -3.44 0.77
C TYR A 80 7.02 -3.87 1.92
N VAL A 81 7.41 -4.93 2.62
CA VAL A 81 6.60 -5.49 3.70
C VAL A 81 6.92 -4.75 4.99
N VAL A 82 5.89 -4.21 5.65
CA VAL A 82 6.03 -3.53 6.93
C VAL A 82 5.53 -4.40 8.09
N PRO A 83 6.07 -4.24 9.30
CA PRO A 83 5.52 -4.87 10.48
C PRO A 83 4.07 -4.42 10.74
N ASP A 84 3.26 -5.30 11.34
CA ASP A 84 1.82 -5.04 11.56
C ASP A 84 1.54 -3.92 12.59
N ASN A 85 2.54 -3.56 13.40
CA ASN A 85 2.43 -2.49 14.39
C ASN A 85 2.55 -1.07 13.80
N VAL A 86 2.80 -0.94 12.48
CA VAL A 86 2.81 0.35 11.80
C VAL A 86 1.39 0.91 11.71
N ILE A 87 1.23 2.18 12.11
CA ILE A 87 -0.08 2.80 12.31
C ILE A 87 -0.57 3.43 11.00
N PHE A 88 -1.34 2.68 10.23
CA PHE A 88 -2.30 3.18 9.24
C PHE A 88 -3.50 2.22 9.17
N GLN A 89 -4.69 2.72 8.84
CA GLN A 89 -5.95 1.95 8.91
C GLN A 89 -6.11 0.90 7.81
N TYR A 90 -5.26 0.94 6.79
CA TYR A 90 -5.31 0.08 5.60
C TYR A 90 -4.42 -1.16 5.74
N HIS A 91 -4.55 -2.09 4.79
CA HIS A 91 -3.66 -3.24 4.65
C HIS A 91 -2.33 -2.84 4.01
N GLY A 92 -2.35 -1.80 3.17
CA GLY A 92 -1.16 -1.29 2.51
C GLY A 92 -1.34 0.10 1.91
N ILE A 93 -0.29 0.56 1.24
CA ILE A 93 -0.22 1.83 0.52
C ILE A 93 0.23 1.54 -0.91
N LEU A 94 -0.47 2.10 -1.90
CA LEU A 94 -0.06 2.15 -3.29
C LEU A 94 0.55 3.52 -3.56
N GLY A 95 1.85 3.52 -3.79
CA GLY A 95 2.63 4.72 -4.05
C GLY A 95 2.68 5.09 -5.53
N THR A 96 3.44 6.14 -5.80
CA THR A 96 3.64 6.66 -7.16
C THR A 96 4.28 5.66 -8.13
N GLU A 97 5.05 4.68 -7.64
CA GLU A 97 5.57 3.59 -8.47
C GLU A 97 4.43 2.81 -9.14
N PHE A 98 3.45 2.36 -8.36
CA PHE A 98 2.28 1.67 -8.89
C PHE A 98 1.44 2.57 -9.81
N LEU A 99 1.19 3.82 -9.38
CA LEU A 99 0.38 4.76 -10.14
C LEU A 99 0.98 5.06 -11.52
N LYS A 100 2.30 5.25 -11.60
CA LYS A 100 3.00 5.45 -12.89
C LYS A 100 2.93 4.20 -13.76
N ASN A 101 3.13 3.01 -13.19
CA ASN A 101 3.10 1.75 -13.92
C ASN A 101 1.71 1.41 -14.49
N CYS A 102 0.65 1.94 -13.88
CA CYS A 102 -0.72 1.76 -14.34
C CYS A 102 -1.23 2.93 -15.21
N ASN A 103 -0.39 3.93 -15.56
CA ASN A 103 -0.84 5.17 -16.19
C ASN A 103 -2.05 5.79 -15.44
N ALA A 104 -2.05 5.68 -14.12
CA ALA A 104 -3.22 5.93 -13.31
C ALA A 104 -3.61 7.41 -13.37
N THR A 105 -4.91 7.67 -13.52
CA THR A 105 -5.49 9.01 -13.38
C THR A 105 -6.37 9.03 -12.14
N ILE A 106 -6.09 9.96 -11.23
CA ILE A 106 -6.91 10.21 -10.04
C ILE A 106 -7.77 11.44 -10.33
N ASP A 107 -9.08 11.23 -10.47
CA ASP A 107 -10.07 12.28 -10.55
C ASP A 107 -10.66 12.48 -9.15
N ILE A 108 -10.16 13.50 -8.45
CA ILE A 108 -10.54 13.79 -7.06
C ILE A 108 -11.98 14.30 -6.98
N GLU A 109 -12.44 15.08 -7.96
CA GLU A 109 -13.79 15.65 -7.97
C GLU A 109 -14.85 14.54 -8.11
N ARG A 110 -14.53 13.48 -8.85
CA ARG A 110 -15.42 12.34 -9.07
C ARG A 110 -15.14 11.17 -8.14
N TYR A 111 -14.11 11.24 -7.31
CA TYR A 111 -13.61 10.13 -6.48
C TYR A 111 -13.33 8.87 -7.31
N LEU A 112 -12.76 9.04 -8.51
CA LEU A 112 -12.47 7.95 -9.44
C LEU A 112 -10.95 7.73 -9.55
N LEU A 113 -10.55 6.46 -9.44
CA LEU A 113 -9.25 5.99 -9.90
C LEU A 113 -9.44 5.24 -11.22
N MET A 114 -8.77 5.69 -12.27
CA MET A 114 -8.65 4.98 -13.54
C MET A 114 -7.26 4.37 -13.64
N ILE A 115 -7.17 3.06 -13.90
CA ILE A 115 -5.96 2.24 -13.98
C ILE A 115 -6.06 1.24 -15.14
#